data_AF-A0A918KBM4-F1
#
_entry.id   AF-A0A918KBM4-F1
#
_cell.length_a   1.000
_cell.length_b   1.000
_cell.length_c   1.000
_cell.angle_alpha   90.00
_cell.angle_beta   90.00
_cell.angle_gamma   90.00
#
_symmetry.space_group_name_H-M   'P 1'
#
loop_
_entity.id
_entity.type
_entity.pdbx_description
1 polymer ?
#
loop_
_entity_poly.entity_id
_entity_poly.type
_entity_poly.pdbx_seq_one_letter_code
_entity_poly.pdbx_strand_id
1 'polypeptide(L)'
;MSEVINKTVDEATQVAIMDQCPTADVPARSPLAHQDQSSKVAPQNPGVFLWEDALKTHLVLRGDANNADFRQGIEAATGLDLPEALQSTQSDDWALGWIAPDEWLLTGPGDQAFAMETTLRKHLSGHYAVINVSGGQTLVRLAGPEARSVLMKSCPYDVHDRNFPIGKIVNTVLAKSQATIRRLGENDWELVVRRSFADYIWRWLMDASGEYGLHLGQPDAATAARQSNPSRANPVEG
;
A
#
# COMPACT_ATOMS: atom_id res chain seq x y z
N MET A 1 -1.88 30.95 21.94
CA MET A 1 -3.02 30.57 21.07
C MET A 1 -2.73 31.10 19.68
N SER A 2 -2.63 30.18 18.71
CA SER A 2 -2.89 30.36 17.28
C SER A 2 -2.27 31.56 16.56
N GLU A 3 -1.04 31.41 16.07
CA GLU A 3 -0.52 32.25 14.97
C GLU A 3 0.60 31.58 14.15
N VAL A 4 0.52 30.26 13.94
CA VAL A 4 1.35 29.56 12.95
C VAL A 4 0.41 28.92 11.95
N ILE A 5 -0.15 29.74 11.07
CA ILE A 5 -0.82 29.23 9.88
C ILE A 5 0.28 29.06 8.83
N ASN A 6 0.74 27.82 8.66
CA ASN A 6 1.52 27.40 7.49
C ASN A 6 0.74 27.75 6.22
N LYS A 7 1.00 28.94 5.66
CA LYS A 7 0.50 29.35 4.35
C LYS A 7 1.70 29.42 3.41
N THR A 8 2.06 28.28 2.85
CA THR A 8 2.69 28.28 1.52
C THR A 8 1.53 28.20 0.54
N VAL A 9 0.93 29.37 0.25
CA VAL A 9 0.07 29.49 -0.94
C VAL A 9 1.05 29.51 -2.11
N ASP A 10 1.06 28.47 -2.93
CA ASP A 10 1.79 28.51 -4.19
C ASP A 10 1.17 29.62 -5.04
N GLU A 11 1.85 30.74 -5.25
CA GLU A 11 1.27 31.92 -5.92
C GLU A 11 0.79 31.60 -7.35
N ALA A 12 1.23 30.49 -7.95
CA ALA A 12 0.77 30.02 -9.25
C ALA A 12 -0.58 29.28 -9.21
N THR A 13 -1.00 28.77 -8.04
CA THR A 13 -2.26 28.05 -7.85
C THR A 13 -2.98 28.56 -6.60
N GLN A 14 -4.22 29.03 -6.71
CA GLN A 14 -5.04 29.50 -5.57
C GLN A 14 -5.36 28.41 -4.51
N VAL A 15 -4.67 27.27 -4.53
CA VAL A 15 -4.85 26.14 -3.63
C VAL A 15 -3.86 26.26 -2.47
N ALA A 16 -4.39 26.33 -1.24
CA ALA A 16 -3.57 26.23 -0.05
C ALA A 16 -3.08 24.79 0.13
N ILE A 17 -1.76 24.59 0.16
CA ILE A 17 -1.14 23.31 0.50
C ILE A 17 -0.70 23.39 1.96
N MET A 18 -1.17 22.46 2.78
CA MET A 18 -0.82 22.39 4.20
C MET A 18 0.06 21.18 4.43
N ASP A 19 1.20 21.39 5.09
CA ASP A 19 1.96 20.28 5.64
C ASP A 19 1.18 19.66 6.80
N GLN A 20 0.70 18.43 6.58
CA GLN A 20 -0.07 17.66 7.54
C GLN A 20 0.80 16.69 8.34
N CYS A 21 2.11 16.62 8.06
CA CYS A 21 3.04 15.82 8.85
C CYS A 21 3.23 16.47 10.22
N PRO A 22 3.12 15.70 11.32
CA PRO A 22 3.36 16.25 12.63
C PRO A 22 4.83 16.70 12.76
N THR A 23 5.04 17.76 13.52
CA THR A 23 6.37 18.19 13.94
C THR A 23 7.04 17.11 14.80
N ALA A 24 8.37 17.08 14.83
CA ALA A 24 9.14 16.00 15.45
C ALA A 24 8.83 15.74 16.94
N ASP A 25 8.23 16.72 17.62
CA ASP A 25 7.81 16.68 19.02
C ASP A 25 6.46 15.99 19.26
N VAL A 26 5.67 15.73 18.22
CA VAL A 26 4.38 15.00 18.32
C VAL A 26 4.51 13.64 17.62
N PRO A 27 4.61 12.53 18.37
CA PRO A 27 4.79 11.22 17.75
C PRO A 27 3.51 10.77 17.04
N ALA A 28 3.62 10.52 15.74
CA ALA A 28 2.58 9.86 14.97
C ALA A 28 2.39 8.41 15.45
N ARG A 29 1.14 7.93 15.47
CA ARG A 29 0.81 6.53 15.78
C ARG A 29 0.00 5.92 14.65
N SER A 30 0.46 4.76 14.17
CA SER A 30 -0.30 3.95 13.22
C SER A 30 -1.58 3.40 13.88
N PRO A 31 -2.61 3.04 13.10
CA PRO A 31 -3.80 2.42 13.67
C PRO A 31 -3.58 1.01 14.25
N LEU A 32 -2.43 0.39 14.00
CA LEU A 32 -2.04 -0.90 14.56
C LEU A 32 -0.90 -0.80 15.60
N ALA A 33 -0.57 0.41 16.05
CA ALA A 33 0.52 0.62 17.02
C ALA A 33 0.28 -0.06 18.38
N HIS A 34 -0.96 -0.42 18.70
CA HIS A 34 -1.32 -1.19 19.90
C HIS A 34 -1.33 -2.70 19.71
N GLN A 35 -1.17 -3.19 18.47
CA GLN A 35 -1.11 -4.61 18.16
C GLN A 35 0.31 -5.14 18.36
N ASP A 36 0.43 -6.43 18.69
CA ASP A 36 1.72 -7.09 18.58
C ASP A 36 2.06 -7.23 17.10
N GLN A 37 3.22 -6.71 16.68
CA GLN A 37 3.68 -6.76 15.30
C GLN A 37 4.94 -7.63 15.14
N SER A 38 5.35 -8.34 16.20
CA SER A 38 6.55 -9.17 16.19
C SER A 38 6.30 -10.51 16.86
N SER A 39 6.54 -11.60 16.15
CA SER A 39 6.48 -12.93 16.76
C SER A 39 7.68 -13.13 17.68
N LYS A 40 7.45 -13.30 18.98
CA LYS A 40 8.51 -13.62 19.96
C LYS A 40 9.19 -14.96 19.68
N VAL A 41 8.46 -15.91 19.10
CA VAL A 41 8.96 -17.20 18.62
C VAL A 41 8.40 -17.41 17.22
N ALA A 42 9.28 -17.42 16.22
CA ALA A 42 8.89 -17.71 14.85
C ALA A 42 8.71 -19.23 14.67
N PRO A 43 7.66 -19.68 13.96
CA PRO A 43 7.58 -21.08 13.54
C PRO A 43 8.77 -21.43 12.64
N GLN A 44 9.20 -22.70 12.66
CA GLN A 44 10.40 -23.13 11.94
C GLN A 44 10.27 -22.97 10.42
N ASN A 45 9.05 -23.12 9.88
CA ASN A 45 8.70 -22.89 8.48
C ASN A 45 7.39 -22.08 8.41
N PRO A 46 7.42 -20.74 8.54
CA PRO A 46 6.21 -19.94 8.46
C PRO A 46 5.61 -19.98 7.05
N GLY A 47 4.33 -20.33 6.94
CA GLY A 47 3.59 -20.28 5.69
C GLY A 47 3.02 -18.89 5.38
N VAL A 48 2.90 -18.03 6.40
CA VAL A 48 2.36 -16.67 6.29
C VAL A 48 3.18 -15.69 7.12
N PHE A 49 3.49 -14.54 6.51
CA PHE A 49 4.11 -13.36 7.11
C PHE A 49 3.12 -12.21 7.09
N LEU A 50 2.98 -11.49 8.21
CA LEU A 50 2.02 -10.40 8.37
C LEU A 50 2.69 -9.23 9.09
N TRP A 51 2.68 -8.04 8.49
CA TRP A 51 3.19 -6.81 9.13
C TRP A 51 2.45 -5.57 8.63
N GLU A 52 2.61 -4.45 9.32
CA GLU A 52 2.13 -3.14 8.87
C GLU A 52 3.31 -2.37 8.24
N ASP A 53 3.15 -1.86 7.01
CA ASP A 53 4.02 -0.79 6.53
C ASP A 53 3.45 0.55 7.06
N ALA A 54 3.80 0.85 8.31
CA ALA A 54 3.17 1.91 9.08
C ALA A 54 3.45 3.31 8.50
N LEU A 55 2.44 4.18 8.59
CA LEU A 55 2.55 5.63 8.36
C LEU A 55 3.11 6.01 6.99
N LYS A 56 2.82 5.22 5.95
CA LYS A 56 3.15 5.55 4.56
C LYS A 56 2.41 6.79 4.07
N THR A 57 2.94 7.42 3.01
CA THR A 57 2.23 8.45 2.25
C THR A 57 1.14 7.79 1.42
N HIS A 58 -0.05 8.39 1.40
CA HIS A 58 -1.14 8.02 0.51
C HIS A 58 -1.74 9.29 -0.09
N LEU A 59 -1.55 9.50 -1.40
CA LEU A 59 -2.17 10.58 -2.15
C LEU A 59 -3.19 10.01 -3.13
N VAL A 60 -4.43 10.50 -3.07
CA VAL A 60 -5.44 10.22 -4.11
C VAL A 60 -5.26 11.25 -5.21
N LEU A 61 -5.08 10.74 -6.43
CA LEU A 61 -4.93 11.54 -7.64
C LEU A 61 -6.19 11.33 -8.49
N ARG A 62 -6.80 12.42 -8.95
CA ARG A 62 -7.91 12.37 -9.90
C ARG A 62 -7.67 13.24 -11.11
N GLY A 63 -8.09 12.77 -12.27
CA GLY A 63 -7.92 13.44 -13.56
C GLY A 63 -8.40 12.59 -14.72
N ASP A 64 -8.45 13.17 -15.91
CA ASP A 64 -8.82 12.44 -17.12
C ASP A 64 -7.64 11.62 -17.64
N ALA A 65 -7.76 10.29 -17.57
CA ALA A 65 -6.76 9.35 -18.07
C ALA A 65 -6.45 9.54 -19.56
N ASN A 66 -7.35 10.15 -20.35
CA ASN A 66 -7.17 10.39 -21.78
C ASN A 66 -6.39 11.68 -22.08
N ASN A 67 -6.26 12.58 -21.10
CA ASN A 67 -5.51 13.82 -21.24
C ASN A 67 -3.99 13.54 -21.21
N ALA A 68 -3.29 13.88 -22.30
CA ALA A 68 -1.85 13.67 -22.42
C ALA A 68 -1.05 14.51 -21.42
N ASP A 69 -1.47 15.75 -21.15
CA ASP A 69 -0.80 16.64 -20.20
C ASP A 69 -0.92 16.11 -18.77
N PHE A 70 -2.07 15.51 -18.43
CA PHE A 70 -2.26 14.85 -17.13
C PHE A 70 -1.29 13.66 -16.97
N ARG A 71 -1.22 12.77 -17.97
CA ARG A 71 -0.30 11.61 -17.94
C ARG A 71 1.17 12.05 -17.84
N GLN A 72 1.59 13.00 -18.66
CA GLN A 72 2.96 13.52 -18.63
C GLN A 72 3.28 14.26 -17.33
N GLY A 73 2.32 14.98 -16.75
CA GLY A 73 2.49 15.63 -15.46
C GLY A 73 2.67 14.64 -14.30
N ILE A 74 1.93 13.51 -14.31
CA ILE A 74 2.12 12.42 -13.36
C ILE A 74 3.51 11.81 -13.50
N GLU A 75 3.92 11.46 -14.73
CA GLU A 75 5.23 10.88 -15.01
C GLU A 75 6.37 11.82 -14.60
N ALA A 76 6.27 13.11 -14.94
CA ALA A 76 7.27 14.10 -14.58
C ALA A 76 7.39 14.33 -13.06
N ALA A 77 6.29 14.23 -12.31
CA ALA A 77 6.28 14.42 -10.87
C ALA A 77 6.76 13.18 -10.09
N THR A 78 6.37 11.99 -10.55
CA THR A 78 6.51 10.73 -9.80
C THR A 78 7.55 9.78 -10.36
N GLY A 79 7.96 9.96 -11.62
CA GLY A 79 8.76 8.99 -12.39
C GLY A 79 7.97 7.73 -12.79
N LEU A 80 6.65 7.71 -12.59
CA LEU A 80 5.79 6.56 -12.86
C LEU A 80 4.84 6.84 -14.01
N ASP A 81 4.70 5.86 -14.91
CA ASP A 81 3.62 5.85 -15.87
C ASP A 81 2.27 5.72 -15.14
N LEU A 82 1.25 6.39 -15.68
CA LEU A 82 -0.13 6.25 -15.21
C LEU A 82 -0.63 4.84 -15.58
N PRO A 83 -0.95 3.97 -14.60
CA PRO A 83 -1.31 2.59 -14.91
C PRO A 83 -2.67 2.47 -15.59
N GLU A 84 -2.82 1.44 -16.42
CA GLU A 84 -4.09 1.04 -16.99
C GLU A 84 -5.05 0.48 -15.93
N ALA A 85 -6.29 0.19 -16.35
CA ALA A 85 -7.33 -0.34 -15.48
C ALA A 85 -6.87 -1.61 -14.75
N LEU A 86 -7.05 -1.62 -13.42
CA LEU A 86 -6.65 -2.69 -12.51
C LEU A 86 -5.14 -2.97 -12.48
N GLN A 87 -4.29 -2.06 -12.96
CA GLN A 87 -2.85 -2.22 -12.92
C GLN A 87 -2.21 -1.22 -11.94
N SER A 88 -0.93 -1.46 -11.63
CA SER A 88 -0.11 -0.57 -10.85
C SER A 88 1.29 -0.47 -11.44
N THR A 89 1.93 0.68 -11.25
CA THR A 89 3.33 0.94 -11.59
C THR A 89 4.10 1.19 -10.29
N GLN A 90 5.39 0.85 -10.30
CA GLN A 90 6.27 1.03 -9.15
C GLN A 90 7.68 1.39 -9.63
N SER A 91 8.31 2.31 -8.90
CA SER A 91 9.71 2.69 -9.04
C SER A 91 10.21 3.12 -7.68
N ASP A 92 11.37 2.63 -7.28
CA ASP A 92 11.96 2.86 -5.96
C ASP A 92 10.94 2.60 -4.84
N ASP A 93 10.73 3.56 -3.95
CA ASP A 93 9.78 3.47 -2.84
C ASP A 93 8.36 3.95 -3.18
N TRP A 94 8.11 4.36 -4.42
CA TRP A 94 6.80 4.89 -4.87
C TRP A 94 6.04 3.88 -5.71
N ALA A 95 4.73 3.86 -5.52
CA ALA A 95 3.83 3.03 -6.28
C ALA A 95 2.54 3.78 -6.62
N LEU A 96 2.08 3.66 -7.85
CA LEU A 96 0.84 4.25 -8.34
C LEU A 96 -0.10 3.12 -8.75
N GLY A 97 -1.24 3.02 -8.07
CA GLY A 97 -2.25 1.99 -8.32
C GLY A 97 -3.55 2.56 -8.88
N TRP A 98 -4.12 1.90 -9.89
CA TRP A 98 -5.45 2.23 -10.39
C TRP A 98 -6.55 1.93 -9.35
N ILE A 99 -7.49 2.86 -9.17
CA ILE A 99 -8.64 2.72 -8.25
C ILE A 99 -9.97 2.75 -9.00
N ALA A 100 -10.12 3.71 -9.91
CA ALA A 100 -11.29 3.92 -10.76
C ALA A 100 -10.88 4.62 -12.08
N PRO A 101 -11.76 4.76 -13.09
CA PRO A 101 -11.39 5.33 -14.39
C PRO A 101 -10.73 6.71 -14.37
N ASP A 102 -11.01 7.51 -13.35
CA ASP A 102 -10.45 8.85 -13.12
C ASP A 102 -9.78 8.98 -11.74
N GLU A 103 -9.41 7.87 -11.09
CA GLU A 103 -8.86 7.86 -9.73
C GLU A 103 -7.70 6.86 -9.57
N TRP A 104 -6.60 7.33 -8.95
CA TRP A 104 -5.42 6.54 -8.62
C TRP A 104 -4.97 6.80 -7.18
N LEU A 105 -4.30 5.82 -6.59
CA LEU A 105 -3.69 5.92 -5.28
C LEU A 105 -2.16 5.85 -5.43
N LEU A 106 -1.48 6.93 -5.09
CA LEU A 106 -0.03 6.99 -4.97
C LEU A 106 0.37 6.68 -3.53
N THR A 107 1.21 5.67 -3.33
CA THR A 107 1.79 5.30 -2.04
C THR A 107 3.31 5.46 -2.03
N GLY A 108 3.88 5.83 -0.88
CA GLY A 108 5.33 6.05 -0.77
C GLY A 108 5.83 6.32 0.65
N PRO A 109 7.08 6.79 0.83
CA PRO A 109 7.66 7.11 2.13
C PRO A 109 6.82 8.14 2.91
N GLY A 110 6.61 7.90 4.22
CA GLY A 110 5.67 8.66 5.06
C GLY A 110 6.01 10.13 5.28
N ASP A 111 7.29 10.47 5.21
CA ASP A 111 7.84 11.81 5.38
C ASP A 111 7.79 12.65 4.08
N GLN A 112 7.38 12.06 2.96
CA GLN A 112 7.45 12.71 1.64
C GLN A 112 6.08 13.20 1.11
N ALA A 113 4.99 13.03 1.86
CA ALA A 113 3.64 13.38 1.40
C ALA A 113 3.52 14.84 0.91
N PHE A 114 4.00 15.80 1.71
CA PHE A 114 3.92 17.22 1.40
C PHE A 114 4.80 17.60 0.20
N ALA A 115 6.03 17.09 0.13
CA ALA A 115 6.94 17.33 -0.98
C ALA A 115 6.39 16.76 -2.30
N MET A 116 5.84 15.54 -2.26
CA MET A 116 5.23 14.90 -3.43
C MET A 116 3.96 15.61 -3.88
N GLU A 117 3.07 16.01 -2.95
CA GLU A 117 1.88 16.80 -3.29
C GLU A 117 2.23 18.13 -3.96
N THR A 118 3.24 18.83 -3.43
CA THR A 118 3.75 20.08 -4.02
C THR A 118 4.31 19.85 -5.42
N THR A 119 5.08 18.77 -5.62
CA THR A 119 5.66 18.41 -6.91
C THR A 119 4.57 18.07 -7.93
N LEU A 120 3.58 17.27 -7.56
CA LEU A 120 2.42 16.95 -8.41
C LEU A 120 1.68 18.22 -8.84
N ARG A 121 1.38 19.13 -7.91
CA ARG A 121 0.65 20.38 -8.24
C ARG A 121 1.43 21.31 -9.17
N LYS A 122 2.76 21.27 -9.12
CA LYS A 122 3.63 22.02 -10.04
C LYS A 122 3.62 21.46 -11.47
N HIS A 123 3.51 20.13 -11.62
CA HIS A 123 3.56 19.45 -12.91
C HIS A 123 2.17 19.20 -13.54
N LEU A 124 1.12 19.17 -12.72
CA LEU A 124 -0.25 18.97 -13.18
C LEU A 124 -0.94 20.29 -13.52
N SER A 125 -1.70 20.28 -14.60
CA SER A 125 -2.50 21.42 -15.07
C SER A 125 -3.90 20.98 -15.49
N GLY A 126 -4.79 21.94 -15.72
CA GLY A 126 -6.18 21.65 -16.08
C GLY A 126 -7.03 21.15 -14.91
N HIS A 127 -7.98 20.27 -15.19
CA HIS A 127 -8.93 19.76 -14.19
C HIS A 127 -8.40 18.48 -13.54
N TYR A 128 -7.91 18.61 -12.31
CA TYR A 128 -7.37 17.50 -11.52
C TYR A 128 -7.65 17.70 -10.02
N ALA A 129 -7.44 16.64 -9.23
CA ALA A 129 -7.36 16.72 -7.78
C ALA A 129 -6.16 15.92 -7.26
N VAL A 130 -5.48 16.46 -6.25
CA VAL A 130 -4.46 15.78 -5.45
C VAL A 130 -4.87 15.93 -4.00
N ILE A 131 -5.05 14.82 -3.28
CA ILE A 131 -5.59 14.82 -1.91
C ILE A 131 -4.75 13.91 -1.03
N ASN A 132 -4.16 14.46 0.02
CA ASN A 132 -3.49 13.65 1.05
C ASN A 132 -4.53 12.92 1.91
N VAL A 133 -4.49 11.59 1.90
CA VAL A 133 -5.35 10.69 2.68
C VAL A 133 -4.56 9.74 3.58
N SER A 134 -3.28 10.04 3.83
CA SER A 134 -2.36 9.19 4.63
C SER A 134 -2.91 8.88 6.02
N GLY A 135 -3.59 9.84 6.65
CA GLY A 135 -4.21 9.63 7.97
C GLY A 135 -5.48 8.77 7.95
N GLY A 136 -6.08 8.49 6.78
CA GLY A 136 -7.37 7.80 6.65
C GLY A 136 -7.29 6.28 6.45
N GLN A 137 -6.10 5.75 6.25
CA GLN A 137 -5.86 4.34 5.90
C GLN A 137 -4.49 3.87 6.38
N THR A 138 -4.26 2.56 6.31
CA THR A 138 -2.95 1.95 6.56
C THR A 138 -2.70 0.82 5.55
N LEU A 139 -1.46 0.40 5.48
CA LEU A 139 -0.97 -0.61 4.57
C LEU A 139 -0.57 -1.85 5.38
N VAL A 140 -1.32 -2.93 5.20
CA VAL A 140 -1.01 -4.25 5.78
C VAL A 140 -0.40 -5.12 4.70
N ARG A 141 0.67 -5.82 5.04
CA ARG A 141 1.38 -6.73 4.15
C ARG A 141 1.11 -8.17 4.52
N LEU A 142 0.85 -8.98 3.51
CA LEU A 142 0.59 -10.41 3.65
C LEU A 142 1.48 -11.15 2.65
N ALA A 143 2.44 -11.92 3.15
CA ALA A 143 3.36 -12.66 2.31
C ALA A 143 3.50 -14.13 2.75
N GLY A 144 4.18 -14.93 1.93
CA GLY A 144 4.43 -16.35 2.18
C GLY A 144 3.55 -17.28 1.37
N PRO A 145 3.96 -18.56 1.24
CA PRO A 145 3.34 -19.52 0.31
C PRO A 145 1.83 -19.74 0.54
N GLU A 146 1.33 -19.50 1.75
CA GLU A 146 -0.09 -19.67 2.09
C GLU A 146 -0.87 -18.33 2.12
N ALA A 147 -0.24 -17.20 1.77
CA ALA A 147 -0.89 -15.89 1.74
C ALA A 147 -2.14 -15.88 0.84
N ARG A 148 -2.07 -16.55 -0.32
CA ARG A 148 -3.22 -16.69 -1.22
C ARG A 148 -4.36 -17.51 -0.58
N SER A 149 -4.03 -18.59 0.12
CA SER A 149 -4.99 -19.43 0.85
C SER A 149 -5.74 -18.61 1.92
N VAL A 150 -5.04 -17.73 2.63
CA VAL A 150 -5.65 -16.79 3.58
C VAL A 150 -6.64 -15.84 2.90
N LEU A 151 -6.26 -15.23 1.77
CA LEU A 151 -7.15 -14.32 1.03
C LEU A 151 -8.43 -15.03 0.56
N MET A 152 -8.33 -16.29 0.11
CA MET A 152 -9.47 -17.08 -0.36
C MET A 152 -10.55 -17.34 0.71
N LYS A 153 -10.24 -17.18 2.00
CA LYS A 153 -11.22 -17.37 3.08
C LYS A 153 -12.27 -16.27 3.15
N SER A 154 -11.99 -15.07 2.64
CA SER A 154 -12.94 -13.94 2.74
C SER A 154 -12.87 -12.88 1.65
N CYS A 155 -12.04 -13.07 0.63
CA CYS A 155 -12.05 -12.27 -0.59
C CYS A 155 -12.93 -12.96 -1.65
N PRO A 156 -14.03 -12.35 -2.10
CA PRO A 156 -14.88 -12.91 -3.14
C PRO A 156 -14.29 -12.73 -4.55
N TYR A 157 -13.27 -11.88 -4.71
CA TYR A 157 -12.57 -11.70 -5.97
C TYR A 157 -11.68 -12.91 -6.26
N ASP A 158 -11.61 -13.34 -7.52
CA ASP A 158 -10.76 -14.46 -7.91
C ASP A 158 -9.27 -14.09 -7.77
N VAL A 159 -8.61 -14.64 -6.76
CA VAL A 159 -7.18 -14.45 -6.49
C VAL A 159 -6.30 -15.52 -7.14
N HIS A 160 -6.80 -16.33 -8.08
CA HIS A 160 -5.98 -17.22 -8.88
C HIS A 160 -4.97 -16.44 -9.74
N ASP A 161 -3.74 -16.94 -9.87
CA ASP A 161 -2.64 -16.30 -10.62
C ASP A 161 -3.00 -15.82 -12.04
N ARG A 162 -3.79 -16.60 -12.78
CA ARG A 162 -4.30 -16.22 -14.11
C ARG A 162 -5.23 -15.01 -14.08
N ASN A 163 -6.02 -14.83 -13.03
CA ASN A 163 -6.92 -13.68 -12.87
C ASN A 163 -6.26 -12.51 -12.13
N PHE A 164 -5.31 -12.79 -11.23
CA PHE A 164 -4.63 -11.82 -10.38
C PHE A 164 -3.10 -11.90 -10.56
N PRO A 165 -2.55 -11.54 -11.73
CA PRO A 165 -1.12 -11.50 -11.96
C PRO A 165 -0.42 -10.44 -11.10
N ILE A 166 0.90 -10.55 -10.99
CA ILE A 166 1.76 -9.55 -10.34
C ILE A 166 1.54 -8.17 -10.99
N GLY A 167 1.49 -7.12 -10.17
CA GLY A 167 1.21 -5.75 -10.60
C GLY A 167 -0.29 -5.43 -10.69
N LYS A 168 -1.19 -6.42 -10.62
CA LYS A 168 -2.63 -6.15 -10.58
C LYS A 168 -3.02 -5.54 -9.24
N ILE A 169 -4.00 -4.64 -9.27
CA ILE A 169 -4.61 -4.00 -8.11
C ILE A 169 -6.13 -4.00 -8.26
N VAL A 170 -6.85 -4.27 -7.18
CA VAL A 170 -8.33 -4.30 -7.18
C VAL A 170 -8.89 -3.71 -5.90
N ASN A 171 -10.01 -3.01 -6.01
CA ASN A 171 -10.86 -2.67 -4.87
C ASN A 171 -11.91 -3.77 -4.69
N THR A 172 -11.90 -4.41 -3.52
CA THR A 172 -12.79 -5.54 -3.23
C THR A 172 -13.20 -5.54 -1.76
N VAL A 173 -14.00 -6.55 -1.39
CA VAL A 173 -14.34 -6.86 -0.02
C VAL A 173 -13.33 -7.88 0.52
N LEU A 174 -12.81 -7.65 1.74
CA LEU A 174 -12.02 -8.59 2.51
C LEU A 174 -12.61 -8.65 3.92
N ALA A 175 -12.98 -9.85 4.37
CA ALA A 175 -13.61 -10.06 5.68
C ALA A 175 -14.79 -9.10 5.94
N LYS A 176 -15.69 -8.92 4.96
CA LYS A 176 -16.84 -7.99 5.06
C LYS A 176 -16.48 -6.50 5.24
N SER A 177 -15.21 -6.13 5.09
CA SER A 177 -14.73 -4.74 5.01
C SER A 177 -14.18 -4.45 3.60
N GLN A 178 -13.93 -3.19 3.27
CA GLN A 178 -13.29 -2.84 1.99
C GLN A 178 -11.77 -2.87 2.10
N ALA A 179 -11.11 -3.41 1.08
CA ALA A 179 -9.67 -3.37 0.92
C ALA A 179 -9.29 -3.12 -0.53
N THR A 180 -8.24 -2.32 -0.74
CA THR A 180 -7.51 -2.29 -2.01
C THR A 180 -6.40 -3.33 -1.92
N ILE A 181 -6.45 -4.34 -2.77
CA ILE A 181 -5.48 -5.45 -2.77
C ILE A 181 -4.58 -5.28 -3.98
N ARG A 182 -3.27 -5.30 -3.78
CA ARG A 182 -2.25 -5.29 -4.83
C ARG A 182 -1.35 -6.50 -4.69
N ARG A 183 -1.04 -7.17 -5.81
CA ARG A 183 -0.09 -8.29 -5.84
C ARG A 183 1.28 -7.80 -6.23
N LEU A 184 2.25 -7.88 -5.32
CA LEU A 184 3.60 -7.36 -5.50
C LEU A 184 4.56 -8.41 -6.06
N GLY A 185 4.30 -9.68 -5.74
CA GLY A 185 5.12 -10.81 -6.16
C GLY A 185 4.32 -12.12 -6.19
N GLU A 186 5.02 -13.24 -6.36
CA GLU A 186 4.38 -14.55 -6.42
C GLU A 186 3.53 -14.83 -5.18
N ASN A 187 4.07 -14.53 -4.00
CA ASN A 187 3.43 -14.76 -2.71
C ASN A 187 3.50 -13.53 -1.81
N ASP A 188 3.37 -12.33 -2.39
CA ASP A 188 3.52 -11.05 -1.69
C ASP A 188 2.38 -10.10 -2.08
N TRP A 189 1.66 -9.66 -1.07
CA TRP A 189 0.42 -8.89 -1.21
C TRP A 189 0.45 -7.67 -0.31
N GLU A 190 -0.12 -6.60 -0.83
CA GLU A 190 -0.37 -5.35 -0.15
C GLU A 190 -1.87 -5.13 -0.01
N LEU A 191 -2.31 -4.78 1.19
CA LEU A 191 -3.69 -4.56 1.56
C LEU A 191 -3.82 -3.15 2.14
N VAL A 192 -4.36 -2.22 1.36
CA VAL A 192 -4.72 -0.90 1.88
C VAL A 192 -6.11 -0.98 2.49
N VAL A 193 -6.20 -0.68 3.79
CA VAL A 193 -7.44 -0.74 4.56
C VAL A 193 -7.71 0.57 5.27
N ARG A 194 -8.99 0.93 5.42
CA ARG A 194 -9.39 2.14 6.16
C ARG A 194 -8.94 2.05 7.61
N ARG A 195 -8.47 3.18 8.15
CA ARG A 195 -7.90 3.29 9.51
C ARG A 195 -8.81 2.68 10.58
N SER A 196 -10.12 2.94 10.49
CA SER A 196 -11.12 2.46 11.45
C SER A 196 -11.34 0.94 11.41
N PHE A 197 -11.00 0.28 10.31
CA PHE A 197 -11.13 -1.18 10.15
C PHE A 197 -9.79 -1.93 10.29
N ALA A 198 -8.68 -1.22 10.49
CA ALA A 198 -7.35 -1.81 10.55
C ALA A 198 -7.25 -2.89 11.65
N ASP A 199 -7.66 -2.57 12.88
CA ASP A 199 -7.64 -3.53 14.01
C ASP A 199 -8.45 -4.80 13.70
N TYR A 200 -9.63 -4.62 13.10
CA TYR A 200 -10.50 -5.71 12.71
C TYR A 200 -9.85 -6.61 11.66
N ILE A 201 -9.32 -6.04 10.58
CA ILE A 201 -8.67 -6.79 9.51
C ILE A 201 -7.41 -7.49 10.03
N TRP A 202 -6.61 -6.80 10.84
CA TRP A 202 -5.41 -7.38 11.44
C TRP A 202 -5.73 -8.65 12.24
N ARG A 203 -6.70 -8.58 13.16
CA ARG A 203 -7.13 -9.74 13.95
C ARG A 203 -7.73 -10.84 13.10
N TRP A 204 -8.50 -10.49 12.07
CA TRP A 204 -9.06 -11.46 11.14
C TRP A 204 -7.95 -12.19 10.36
N LEU A 205 -6.94 -11.47 9.88
CA LEU A 205 -5.79 -12.06 9.19
C LEU A 205 -4.97 -12.94 10.13
N MET A 206 -4.77 -12.53 11.39
CA MET A 206 -4.08 -13.36 12.37
C MET A 206 -4.80 -14.70 12.59
N ASP A 207 -6.11 -14.66 12.82
CA ASP A 207 -6.94 -15.86 13.01
C ASP A 207 -6.93 -16.76 11.76
N ALA A 208 -7.17 -16.15 10.59
CA ALA A 208 -7.17 -16.85 9.30
C ALA A 208 -5.80 -17.44 8.94
N SER A 209 -4.71 -16.90 9.46
CA SER A 209 -3.35 -17.36 9.18
C SER A 209 -2.85 -18.41 10.17
N GLY A 210 -3.54 -18.61 11.30
CA GLY A 210 -3.07 -19.45 12.40
C GLY A 210 -2.74 -20.88 11.99
N GLU A 211 -3.52 -21.48 11.09
CA GLU A 211 -3.29 -22.86 10.62
C GLU A 211 -2.08 -23.02 9.69
N TYR A 212 -1.54 -21.92 9.16
CA TYR A 212 -0.44 -21.91 8.20
C TYR A 212 0.91 -21.54 8.83
N GLY A 213 1.00 -21.46 10.16
CA GLY A 213 2.22 -21.05 10.84
C GLY A 213 2.50 -19.56 10.63
N LEU A 214 1.64 -18.70 11.18
CA LEU A 214 1.77 -17.25 11.14
C LEU A 214 3.07 -16.76 11.80
N HIS A 215 3.76 -15.86 11.10
CA HIS A 215 4.83 -15.02 11.62
C HIS A 215 4.44 -13.54 11.50
N LEU A 216 4.54 -12.80 12.60
CA LEU A 216 4.37 -11.35 12.62
C LEU A 216 5.72 -10.69 12.40
N GLY A 217 5.83 -9.93 11.32
CA GLY A 217 7.07 -9.34 10.84
C GLY A 217 7.38 -9.71 9.38
N GLN A 218 8.37 -9.03 8.83
CA GLN A 218 8.87 -9.29 7.49
C GLN A 218 9.63 -10.62 7.43
N PRO A 219 9.56 -11.36 6.30
CA PRO A 219 10.43 -12.51 6.10
C PRO A 219 11.90 -12.07 6.12
N ASP A 220 12.76 -12.85 6.76
CA ASP A 220 14.20 -12.62 6.68
C ASP A 220 14.70 -12.76 5.24
N ALA A 221 15.87 -12.19 4.94
CA ALA A 221 16.42 -12.19 3.58
C ALA A 221 16.61 -13.61 3.01
N ALA A 222 16.94 -14.58 3.86
CA ALA A 222 17.13 -15.98 3.44
C ALA A 222 15.80 -16.67 3.09
N THR A 223 14.71 -16.32 3.76
CA THR A 223 13.37 -16.85 3.54
C THR A 223 12.72 -16.17 2.34
N ALA A 224 12.89 -14.86 2.19
CA ALA A 224 12.48 -14.12 1.00
C ALA A 224 13.14 -14.69 -0.27
N ALA A 225 14.45 -14.98 -0.22
CA ALA A 225 15.18 -15.57 -1.35
C ALA A 225 14.77 -17.01 -1.69
N ARG A 226 14.31 -17.80 -0.71
CA ARG A 226 13.79 -19.16 -0.95
C ARG A 226 12.39 -19.13 -1.56
N GLN A 227 11.58 -18.14 -1.21
CA GLN A 227 10.22 -17.96 -1.73
C GLN A 227 10.20 -17.38 -3.15
N SER A 228 11.22 -16.63 -3.56
CA SER A 228 11.35 -16.10 -4.93
C SER A 228 11.93 -17.11 -5.93
N ASN A 229 12.39 -18.28 -5.49
CA ASN A 229 12.97 -19.30 -6.37
C ASN A 229 12.69 -20.74 -5.87
N PRO A 230 11.47 -21.27 -6.08
CA PRO A 230 11.03 -22.56 -5.51
C PRO A 230 11.77 -23.79 -6.07
N SER A 231 12.57 -23.66 -7.14
CA SER A 231 13.26 -24.80 -7.78
C SER A 231 14.55 -25.26 -7.07
N ARG A 232 14.86 -24.75 -5.88
CA ARG A 232 16.05 -25.12 -5.09
C ARG A 232 15.76 -25.71 -3.70
N ALA A 233 14.51 -26.07 -3.40
CA ALA A 233 14.24 -26.87 -2.21
C ALA A 233 14.94 -28.24 -2.37
N ASN A 234 15.80 -28.57 -1.39
CA ASN A 234 16.76 -29.69 -1.41
C ASN A 234 16.17 -31.02 -1.95
N PRO A 235 17.00 -31.87 -2.60
CA PRO A 235 16.62 -33.25 -2.84
C PRO A 235 16.38 -33.92 -1.49
N VAL A 236 15.25 -34.63 -1.39
CA VAL A 236 15.02 -35.57 -0.29
C VAL A 236 16.05 -36.69 -0.46
N GLU A 237 17.12 -36.68 0.34
CA GLU A 237 17.96 -37.87 0.51
C GLU A 237 17.21 -38.85 1.43
N GLY A 238 17.05 -40.08 0.94
CA GLY A 238 16.41 -41.19 1.63
C GLY A 238 17.36 -42.03 2.47
#